data_AF-A0A6G0L356-F1
#
_entry.id   AF-A0A6G0L356-F1
#
_cell.length_a   1.000
_cell.length_b   1.000
_cell.length_c   1.000
_cell.angle_alpha   90.00
_cell.angle_beta   90.00
_cell.angle_gamma   90.00
#
_symmetry.space_group_name_H-M   'P 1'
#
loop_
_entity.id
_entity.type
_entity.pdbx_description
1 polymer ?
#
loop_
_entity_poly.entity_id
_entity_poly.type
_entity_poly.pdbx_seq_one_letter_code
_entity_poly.pdbx_strand_id
1 'polypeptide(L)'
;MEPDHLLTSIRVVCMNHPRVSALDHVLHLVDDLLFPSARLTLPRCVLFDSPRLFLRVLSALDNDANRCKFEKQQQMRLAMQAAAQRGQLWTVQLLYQRHPAALTGATAQAAGASGHLPMIQWVHEIKRCLMNVDYYAAVYKTFEASASRGDLRTVQWLVRTYERVVFDLSIPAGAGHLEVTKWIWEHGRYRCRSNAADEVAKRGDLEMMKFLVGHSLVKDGSSALDLAAGRSTLKCPTHALIGAFATGNFEMFQFLDITAQKDRDFLVAAKTLAARHHQTEVMQWLTDNYSEVR
;
A
#
# COMPACT_ATOMS: atom_id res chain seq x y z
N MET A 1 17.79 38.17 -8.73
CA MET A 1 18.33 36.99 -8.02
C MET A 1 17.76 37.06 -6.62
N GLU A 2 16.80 36.18 -6.31
CA GLU A 2 16.12 36.20 -5.01
C GLU A 2 17.11 35.86 -3.88
N PRO A 3 16.95 36.46 -2.68
CA PRO A 3 17.88 36.28 -1.58
C PRO A 3 17.79 34.84 -1.07
N ASP A 4 18.87 34.09 -1.30
CA ASP A 4 19.06 32.74 -0.80
C ASP A 4 18.93 32.71 0.73
N HIS A 5 17.80 32.22 1.21
CA HIS A 5 17.45 32.18 2.63
C HIS A 5 18.51 31.45 3.49
N LEU A 6 19.26 32.17 4.32
CA LEU A 6 20.17 31.63 5.33
C LEU A 6 19.47 30.60 6.26
N LEU A 7 20.22 29.64 6.82
CA LEU A 7 19.72 28.69 7.83
C LEU A 7 19.02 29.42 8.99
N THR A 8 17.97 28.81 9.56
CA THR A 8 17.20 29.39 10.68
C THR A 8 18.08 29.68 11.90
N SER A 9 19.08 28.85 12.17
CA SER A 9 20.09 29.10 13.22
C SER A 9 20.87 30.38 12.98
N ILE A 10 21.27 30.64 11.73
CA ILE A 10 21.98 31.87 11.34
C ILE A 10 21.05 33.05 11.40
N ARG A 11 19.78 32.91 10.97
CA ARG A 11 18.77 33.96 11.10
C ARG A 11 18.55 34.35 12.57
N VAL A 12 18.50 33.39 13.48
CA VAL A 12 18.41 33.64 14.93
C VAL A 12 19.68 34.33 15.47
N VAL A 13 20.87 33.90 15.04
CA VAL A 13 22.14 34.55 15.41
C VAL A 13 22.20 35.98 14.87
N CYS A 14 21.75 36.22 13.63
CA CYS A 14 21.66 37.54 13.00
C CYS A 14 20.67 38.46 13.71
N MET A 15 19.54 37.93 14.21
CA MET A 15 18.58 38.70 15.00
C MET A 15 19.19 39.18 16.33
N ASN A 16 20.06 38.37 16.95
CA ASN A 16 20.73 38.73 18.20
C ASN A 16 22.02 39.55 18.00
N HIS A 17 22.63 39.51 16.81
CA HIS A 17 23.87 40.20 16.47
C HIS A 17 23.79 40.94 15.12
N PRO A 18 23.17 42.14 15.06
CA PRO A 18 22.92 42.88 13.82
C PRO A 18 24.19 43.33 13.07
N ARG A 19 25.35 43.36 13.74
CA ARG A 19 26.63 43.69 13.10
C ARG A 19 27.13 42.56 12.20
N VAL A 20 26.75 41.32 12.50
CA VAL A 20 27.11 40.14 11.69
C VAL A 20 26.18 40.02 10.48
N SER A 21 24.92 40.47 10.61
CA SER A 21 23.98 40.48 9.48
C SER A 21 24.35 41.46 8.37
N ALA A 22 25.26 42.41 8.62
CA ALA A 22 25.75 43.36 7.62
C ALA A 22 26.90 42.79 6.75
N LEU A 23 27.38 41.58 7.06
CA LEU A 23 28.53 40.96 6.40
C LEU A 23 28.09 39.68 5.65
N ASP A 24 27.47 39.84 4.48
CA ASP A 24 26.91 38.72 3.71
C ASP A 24 27.90 37.57 3.47
N HIS A 25 29.16 37.90 3.16
CA HIS A 25 30.21 36.90 2.97
C HIS A 25 30.51 36.07 4.23
N VAL A 26 30.45 36.68 5.42
CA VAL A 26 30.63 35.97 6.69
C VAL A 26 29.43 35.09 6.99
N LEU A 27 28.22 35.54 6.65
CA LEU A 27 27.01 34.73 6.80
C LEU A 27 27.06 33.49 5.92
N HIS A 28 27.46 33.63 4.65
CA HIS A 28 27.65 32.50 3.75
C HIS A 28 28.76 31.56 4.26
N LEU A 29 29.88 32.07 4.76
CA LEU A 29 30.95 31.24 5.34
C LEU A 29 30.49 30.49 6.61
N VAL A 30 29.74 31.14 7.50
CA VAL A 30 29.18 30.49 8.70
C VAL A 30 28.12 29.46 8.32
N ASP A 31 27.32 29.74 7.29
CA ASP A 31 26.35 28.81 6.72
C ASP A 31 26.99 27.57 6.11
N ASP A 32 28.13 27.76 5.46
CA ASP A 32 28.97 26.68 4.91
C ASP A 32 29.69 25.88 6.01
N LEU A 33 30.06 26.53 7.13
CA LEU A 33 30.79 25.92 8.25
C LEU A 33 29.91 25.24 9.30
N LEU A 34 28.61 25.53 9.35
CA LEU A 34 27.65 24.83 10.22
C LEU A 34 27.42 23.41 9.70
N PHE A 35 28.38 22.56 10.03
CA PHE A 35 28.42 21.17 9.60
C PHE A 35 27.26 20.38 10.24
N PRO A 36 26.55 19.56 9.46
CA PRO A 36 25.62 18.59 10.03
C PRO A 36 26.42 17.55 10.83
N SER A 37 26.17 17.50 12.15
CA SER A 37 26.72 16.54 13.11
C SER A 37 27.05 15.17 12.50
N ALA A 38 28.13 14.50 12.93
CA ALA A 38 28.49 13.14 12.52
C ALA A 38 27.35 12.09 12.67
N ARG A 39 26.31 12.41 13.44
CA ARG A 39 25.09 11.60 13.60
C ARG A 39 24.08 11.72 12.45
N LEU A 40 24.22 12.74 11.59
CA LEU A 40 23.33 13.03 10.48
C LEU A 40 23.85 12.37 9.19
N THR A 41 23.36 11.15 8.96
CA THR A 41 23.69 10.36 7.77
C THR A 41 22.80 10.75 6.59
N LEU A 42 23.24 10.44 5.36
CA LEU A 42 22.48 10.74 4.14
C LEU A 42 21.05 10.15 4.17
N PRO A 43 20.82 8.89 4.62
CA PRO A 43 19.48 8.34 4.75
C PRO A 43 18.61 9.05 5.79
N ARG A 44 19.21 9.63 6.85
CA ARG A 44 18.46 10.41 7.83
C ARG A 44 18.00 11.75 7.27
N CYS A 45 18.79 12.35 6.37
CA CYS A 45 18.45 13.63 5.74
C CYS A 45 17.16 13.57 4.92
N VAL A 46 16.92 12.42 4.29
CA VAL A 46 15.69 12.12 3.55
C VAL A 46 14.44 12.31 4.42
N LEU A 47 14.52 12.05 5.72
CA LEU A 47 13.39 12.18 6.65
C LEU A 47 13.00 13.64 6.92
N PHE A 48 13.96 14.56 6.84
CA PHE A 48 13.75 15.98 7.12
C PHE A 48 13.22 16.77 5.92
N ASP A 49 13.11 16.14 4.74
CA ASP A 49 12.56 16.70 3.50
C ASP A 49 13.16 18.07 3.11
N SER A 50 14.41 18.32 3.51
CA SER A 50 15.12 19.56 3.24
C SER A 50 16.16 19.34 2.13
N PRO A 51 15.94 19.87 0.91
CA PRO A 51 16.88 19.67 -0.20
C PRO A 51 18.24 20.31 0.08
N ARG A 52 18.27 21.44 0.78
CA ARG A 52 19.51 22.13 1.16
C ARG A 52 20.34 21.31 2.15
N LEU A 53 19.71 20.79 3.20
CA LEU A 53 20.38 19.92 4.16
C LEU A 53 20.90 18.65 3.47
N PHE A 54 20.09 18.08 2.59
CA PHE A 54 20.46 16.88 1.83
C PHE A 54 21.69 17.11 0.95
N LEU A 55 21.72 18.20 0.18
CA LEU A 55 22.86 18.55 -0.67
C LEU A 55 24.15 18.80 0.13
N ARG A 56 24.06 19.44 1.30
CA ARG A 56 25.22 19.66 2.18
C ARG A 56 25.78 18.37 2.75
N VAL A 57 24.92 17.45 3.18
CA VAL A 57 25.36 16.16 3.71
C VAL A 57 25.92 15.29 2.59
N LEU A 58 25.35 15.37 1.39
CA LEU A 58 25.85 14.71 0.21
C LEU A 58 27.26 15.21 -0.18
N SER A 59 27.47 16.52 -0.23
CA SER A 59 28.80 17.10 -0.52
C SER A 59 29.82 16.76 0.57
N ALA A 60 29.41 16.77 1.84
CA ALA A 60 30.25 16.34 2.94
C ALA A 60 30.64 14.86 2.83
N LEU A 61 29.72 13.98 2.43
CA LEU A 61 29.98 12.55 2.21
C LEU A 61 30.96 12.33 1.06
N ASP A 62 30.81 13.06 -0.05
CA ASP A 62 31.69 12.96 -1.21
C ASP A 62 33.14 13.31 -0.83
N ASN A 63 33.31 14.41 -0.08
CA ASN A 63 34.62 14.93 0.34
C ASN A 63 35.24 14.22 1.56
N ASP A 64 34.53 13.30 2.21
CA ASP A 64 35.01 12.59 3.39
C ASP A 64 36.14 11.62 3.03
N ALA A 65 37.39 11.97 3.37
CA ALA A 65 38.56 11.13 3.10
C ALA A 65 38.66 9.91 4.04
N ASN A 66 37.97 9.93 5.18
CA ASN A 66 38.04 8.86 6.18
C ASN A 66 37.14 7.67 5.82
N ARG A 67 36.06 7.90 5.06
CA ARG A 67 35.13 6.85 4.66
C ARG A 67 35.62 6.11 3.43
N CYS A 68 35.62 4.78 3.51
CA CYS A 68 35.94 3.95 2.37
C CYS A 68 34.86 4.00 1.29
N LYS A 69 35.20 3.60 0.06
CA LYS A 69 34.28 3.57 -1.08
C LYS A 69 33.00 2.77 -0.80
N PHE A 70 33.12 1.67 -0.04
CA PHE A 70 32.01 0.81 0.34
C PHE A 70 31.01 1.54 1.26
N GLU A 71 31.48 2.26 2.28
CA GLU A 71 30.63 3.02 3.20
C GLU A 71 29.88 4.13 2.48
N LYS A 72 30.56 4.87 1.59
CA LYS A 72 29.93 5.91 0.76
C LYS A 72 28.83 5.31 -0.12
N GLN A 73 29.10 4.18 -0.77
CA GLN A 73 28.12 3.47 -1.59
C GLN A 73 26.93 2.97 -0.76
N GLN A 74 27.16 2.47 0.45
CA GLN A 74 26.09 1.99 1.33
C GLN A 74 25.20 3.14 1.80
N GLN A 75 25.76 4.30 2.17
CA GLN A 75 25.01 5.50 2.50
C GLN A 75 24.12 5.95 1.32
N MET A 76 24.67 5.93 0.11
CA MET A 76 23.96 6.27 -1.12
C MET A 76 22.79 5.32 -1.40
N ARG A 77 23.01 4.01 -1.30
CA ARG A 77 21.97 2.98 -1.49
C ARG A 77 20.83 3.14 -0.50
N LEU A 78 21.16 3.29 0.78
CA LEU A 78 20.17 3.44 1.85
C LEU A 78 19.38 4.75 1.70
N ALA A 79 20.04 5.85 1.32
CA ALA A 79 19.38 7.13 1.08
C ALA A 79 18.44 7.05 -0.12
N MET A 80 18.87 6.42 -1.21
CA MET A 80 18.04 6.23 -2.40
C MET A 80 16.81 5.36 -2.09
N GLN A 81 16.98 4.28 -1.31
CA GLN A 81 15.87 3.44 -0.88
C GLN A 81 14.87 4.21 0.01
N ALA A 82 15.36 4.98 1.00
CA ALA A 82 14.51 5.79 1.86
C ALA A 82 13.74 6.87 1.08
N ALA A 83 14.40 7.53 0.12
CA ALA A 83 13.79 8.55 -0.73
C ALA A 83 12.73 7.93 -1.65
N ALA A 84 13.02 6.75 -2.22
CA ALA A 84 12.09 5.98 -3.03
C ALA A 84 10.83 5.60 -2.24
N GLN A 85 10.97 5.12 -0.99
CA GLN A 85 9.84 4.76 -0.12
C GLN A 85 8.92 5.94 0.17
N ARG A 86 9.45 7.17 0.23
CA ARG A 86 8.69 8.39 0.46
C ARG A 86 8.15 9.04 -0.82
N GLY A 87 8.46 8.48 -1.99
CA GLY A 87 8.07 9.06 -3.28
C GLY A 87 8.85 10.33 -3.67
N GLN A 88 9.99 10.62 -3.04
CA GLN A 88 10.81 11.81 -3.33
C GLN A 88 11.60 11.64 -4.64
N LEU A 89 10.93 11.82 -5.77
CA LEU A 89 11.49 11.59 -7.12
C LEU A 89 12.75 12.41 -7.40
N TRP A 90 12.74 13.69 -7.02
CA TRP A 90 13.89 14.57 -7.21
C TRP A 90 15.15 14.04 -6.51
N THR A 91 15.03 13.61 -5.25
CA THR A 91 16.14 13.05 -4.47
C THR A 91 16.66 11.76 -5.12
N VAL A 92 15.77 10.86 -5.55
CA VAL A 92 16.17 9.62 -6.21
C VAL A 92 16.89 9.89 -7.53
N GLN A 93 16.39 10.81 -8.35
CA GLN A 93 17.02 11.22 -9.61
C GLN A 93 18.41 11.85 -9.38
N LEU A 94 18.53 12.73 -8.39
CA LEU A 94 19.79 13.34 -7.99
C LEU A 94 20.83 12.28 -7.59
N LEU A 95 20.43 11.34 -6.72
CA LEU A 95 21.32 10.25 -6.30
C LEU A 95 21.68 9.31 -7.44
N TYR A 96 20.76 9.08 -8.39
CA TYR A 96 21.01 8.26 -9.56
C TYR A 96 22.02 8.88 -10.51
N GLN A 97 21.94 10.19 -10.76
CA GLN A 97 22.92 10.92 -11.59
C GLN A 97 24.34 10.79 -11.04
N ARG A 98 24.50 10.80 -9.71
CA ARG A 98 25.81 10.66 -9.04
C ARG A 98 26.27 9.21 -8.99
N HIS A 99 25.37 8.28 -8.66
CA HIS A 99 25.69 6.86 -8.48
C HIS A 99 24.61 5.94 -9.06
N PRO A 100 24.66 5.65 -10.37
CA PRO A 100 23.67 4.78 -11.04
C PRO A 100 23.62 3.35 -10.49
N ALA A 101 24.72 2.88 -9.87
CA ALA A 101 24.83 1.57 -9.23
C ALA A 101 24.08 1.47 -7.89
N ALA A 102 23.66 2.61 -7.30
CA ALA A 102 22.86 2.61 -6.08
C ALA A 102 21.39 2.21 -6.33
N LEU A 103 20.92 2.33 -7.58
CA LEU A 103 19.58 1.89 -7.99
C LEU A 103 19.55 0.36 -8.10
N THR A 104 18.87 -0.27 -7.13
CA THR A 104 18.84 -1.73 -6.93
C THR A 104 17.42 -2.26 -6.85
N GLY A 105 17.23 -3.59 -6.81
CA GLY A 105 15.92 -4.20 -6.62
C GLY A 105 15.22 -3.74 -5.34
N ALA A 106 15.97 -3.55 -4.25
CA ALA A 106 15.43 -3.00 -3.00
C ALA A 106 14.90 -1.56 -3.15
N THR A 107 15.60 -0.72 -3.93
CA THR A 107 15.13 0.63 -4.26
C THR A 107 13.85 0.59 -5.09
N ALA A 108 13.77 -0.33 -6.07
CA ALA A 108 12.56 -0.51 -6.89
C ALA A 108 11.37 -1.01 -6.06
N GLN A 109 11.58 -1.93 -5.12
CA GLN A 109 10.56 -2.38 -4.17
C GLN A 109 10.09 -1.23 -3.26
N ALA A 110 11.01 -0.40 -2.77
CA ALA A 110 10.68 0.79 -1.98
C ALA A 110 9.88 1.82 -2.80
N ALA A 111 10.27 2.06 -4.05
CA ALA A 111 9.50 2.90 -4.98
C ALA A 111 8.07 2.35 -5.15
N GLY A 112 7.92 1.04 -5.30
CA GLY A 112 6.61 0.39 -5.34
C GLY A 112 5.77 0.64 -4.09
N ALA A 113 6.37 0.48 -2.91
CA ALA A 113 5.69 0.69 -1.63
C ALA A 113 5.24 2.15 -1.40
N SER A 114 5.92 3.14 -2.00
CA SER A 114 5.49 4.54 -1.95
C SER A 114 4.16 4.78 -2.67
N GLY A 115 3.88 3.96 -3.69
CA GLY A 115 2.75 4.13 -4.59
C GLY A 115 2.74 5.47 -5.32
N HIS A 116 3.90 6.10 -5.52
CA HIS A 116 4.06 7.32 -6.31
C HIS A 116 4.28 6.97 -7.78
N LEU A 117 3.20 6.98 -8.60
CA LEU A 117 3.23 6.53 -9.99
C LEU A 117 4.39 7.10 -10.84
N PRO A 118 4.69 8.42 -10.81
CA PRO A 118 5.81 8.95 -11.60
C PRO A 118 7.18 8.35 -11.23
N MET A 119 7.37 7.97 -9.95
CA MET A 119 8.62 7.32 -9.52
C MET A 119 8.74 5.93 -10.15
N ILE A 120 7.63 5.20 -10.19
CA ILE A 120 7.60 3.82 -10.64
C ILE A 120 7.75 3.76 -12.16
N GLN A 121 7.12 4.70 -12.88
CA GLN A 121 7.34 4.92 -14.30
C GLN A 121 8.80 5.26 -14.59
N TRP A 122 9.41 6.16 -13.80
CA TRP A 122 10.82 6.50 -13.95
C TRP A 122 11.75 5.29 -13.73
N VAL A 123 11.51 4.45 -12.71
CA VAL A 123 12.29 3.22 -12.48
C VAL A 123 12.09 2.23 -13.65
N HIS A 124 10.86 2.10 -14.16
CA HIS A 124 10.54 1.25 -15.31
C HIS A 124 11.30 1.68 -16.57
N GLU A 125 11.34 2.98 -16.86
CA GLU A 125 12.02 3.56 -18.02
C GLU A 125 13.54 3.41 -17.93
N ILE A 126 14.12 3.68 -16.76
CA ILE A 126 15.57 3.67 -16.57
C ILE A 126 16.14 2.24 -16.48
N LYS A 127 15.48 1.35 -15.73
CA LYS A 127 15.92 -0.04 -15.53
C LYS A 127 14.74 -0.98 -15.36
N ARG A 128 14.06 -1.28 -16.48
CA ARG A 128 12.94 -2.25 -16.53
C ARG A 128 13.25 -3.60 -15.87
N CYS A 129 14.49 -4.08 -15.97
CA CYS A 129 14.89 -5.34 -15.35
C CYS A 129 14.65 -5.37 -13.83
N LEU A 130 14.86 -4.24 -13.13
CA LEU A 130 14.66 -4.15 -11.67
C LEU A 130 13.21 -4.36 -11.25
N MET A 131 12.26 -4.09 -12.14
CA MET A 131 10.84 -4.35 -11.87
C MET A 131 10.50 -5.85 -11.90
N ASN A 132 11.33 -6.66 -12.55
CA ASN A 132 11.13 -8.10 -12.71
C ASN A 132 12.00 -8.94 -11.76
N VAL A 133 12.92 -8.31 -11.02
CA VAL A 133 13.78 -8.97 -10.02
C VAL A 133 12.93 -9.57 -8.90
N ASP A 134 13.41 -10.67 -8.31
CA ASP A 134 12.79 -11.37 -7.18
C ASP A 134 11.30 -11.70 -7.43
N TYR A 135 11.00 -12.30 -8.59
CA TYR A 135 9.64 -12.69 -8.96
C TYR A 135 8.67 -11.48 -8.98
N TYR A 136 9.05 -10.40 -9.67
CA TYR A 136 8.24 -9.18 -9.80
C TYR A 136 7.94 -8.50 -8.45
N ALA A 137 8.82 -8.62 -7.45
CA ALA A 137 8.59 -8.09 -6.11
C ALA A 137 8.22 -6.59 -6.09
N ALA A 138 8.88 -5.78 -6.92
CA ALA A 138 8.58 -4.35 -7.02
C ALA A 138 7.19 -4.08 -7.64
N VAL A 139 6.80 -4.85 -8.66
CA VAL A 139 5.47 -4.76 -9.29
C VAL A 139 4.39 -5.17 -8.28
N TYR A 140 4.59 -6.26 -7.54
CA TYR A 140 3.64 -6.69 -6.50
C TYR A 140 3.54 -5.69 -5.36
N LYS A 141 4.66 -5.11 -4.90
CA LYS A 141 4.63 -4.05 -3.88
C LYS A 141 3.90 -2.80 -4.37
N THR A 142 4.09 -2.44 -5.64
CA THR A 142 3.33 -1.35 -6.26
C THR A 142 1.85 -1.67 -6.30
N PHE A 143 1.50 -2.89 -6.73
CA PHE A 143 0.11 -3.32 -6.82
C PHE A 143 -0.55 -3.32 -5.44
N GLU A 144 0.08 -3.93 -4.43
CA GLU A 144 -0.40 -3.97 -3.05
C GLU A 144 -0.68 -2.56 -2.52
N ALA A 145 0.27 -1.63 -2.67
CA ALA A 145 0.11 -0.25 -2.21
C ALA A 145 -0.95 0.54 -3.00
N SER A 146 -1.01 0.39 -4.33
CA SER A 146 -2.00 1.10 -5.16
C SER A 146 -3.41 0.54 -4.99
N ALA A 147 -3.57 -0.77 -5.02
CA ALA A 147 -4.84 -1.46 -4.84
C ALA A 147 -5.43 -1.22 -3.44
N SER A 148 -4.62 -1.20 -2.39
CA SER A 148 -5.09 -0.94 -1.02
C SER A 148 -5.52 0.52 -0.79
N ARG A 149 -5.06 1.46 -1.63
CA ARG A 149 -5.43 2.88 -1.59
C ARG A 149 -6.53 3.27 -2.57
N GLY A 150 -6.96 2.35 -3.44
CA GLY A 150 -7.94 2.64 -4.48
C GLY A 150 -7.37 3.43 -5.67
N ASP A 151 -6.05 3.43 -5.85
CA ASP A 151 -5.40 4.15 -6.95
C ASP A 151 -5.54 3.38 -8.27
N LEU A 152 -6.70 3.56 -8.90
CA LEU A 152 -7.07 2.93 -10.16
C LEU A 152 -6.06 3.26 -11.28
N ARG A 153 -5.52 4.49 -11.31
CA ARG A 153 -4.59 4.92 -12.36
C ARG A 153 -3.31 4.10 -12.35
N THR A 154 -2.73 3.88 -11.16
CA THR A 154 -1.53 3.06 -11.02
C THR A 154 -1.81 1.59 -11.34
N VAL A 155 -2.95 1.05 -10.89
CA VAL A 155 -3.35 -0.33 -11.21
C VAL A 155 -3.54 -0.52 -12.72
N GLN A 156 -4.18 0.44 -13.40
CA GLN A 156 -4.35 0.43 -14.85
C GLN A 156 -3.01 0.37 -15.58
N TRP A 157 -2.06 1.20 -15.16
CA TRP A 157 -0.73 1.21 -15.73
C TRP A 157 -0.01 -0.13 -15.49
N LEU A 158 -0.11 -0.70 -14.29
CA LEU A 158 0.53 -1.98 -13.96
C LEU A 158 -0.01 -3.14 -14.80
N VAL A 159 -1.33 -3.32 -14.84
CA VAL A 159 -1.96 -4.44 -15.55
C VAL A 159 -1.67 -4.38 -17.05
N ARG A 160 -1.70 -3.18 -17.65
CA ARG A 160 -1.35 -2.98 -19.07
C ARG A 160 0.13 -3.21 -19.36
N THR A 161 1.02 -2.84 -18.43
CA THR A 161 2.47 -2.94 -18.63
C THR A 161 2.99 -4.34 -18.36
N TYR A 162 2.36 -5.07 -17.45
CA TYR A 162 2.77 -6.37 -16.93
C TYR A 162 1.68 -7.43 -17.12
N GLU A 163 1.21 -7.61 -18.36
CA GLU A 163 0.10 -8.51 -18.73
C GLU A 163 0.25 -9.97 -18.25
N ARG A 164 1.50 -10.41 -18.02
CA ARG A 164 1.82 -11.77 -17.58
C ARG A 164 1.70 -11.96 -16.05
N VAL A 165 1.60 -10.88 -15.29
CA VAL A 165 1.53 -10.92 -13.82
C VAL A 165 0.09 -11.20 -13.39
N VAL A 166 -0.06 -12.07 -12.39
CA VAL A 166 -1.37 -12.42 -11.80
C VAL A 166 -1.57 -11.57 -10.55
N PHE A 167 -2.56 -10.67 -10.60
CA PHE A 167 -2.85 -9.75 -9.51
C PHE A 167 -3.83 -10.36 -8.51
N ASP A 168 -3.69 -10.00 -7.23
CA ASP A 168 -4.53 -10.56 -6.19
C ASP A 168 -5.75 -9.68 -5.95
N LEU A 169 -6.92 -10.18 -6.39
CA LEU A 169 -8.19 -9.48 -6.29
C LEU A 169 -8.65 -9.31 -4.84
N SER A 170 -8.15 -10.15 -3.91
CA SER A 170 -8.50 -10.04 -2.49
C SER A 170 -8.00 -8.76 -1.83
N ILE A 171 -6.94 -8.13 -2.37
CA ILE A 171 -6.35 -6.90 -1.82
C ILE A 171 -7.29 -5.69 -2.02
N PRO A 172 -7.66 -5.29 -3.26
CA PRO A 172 -8.59 -4.19 -3.46
C PRO A 172 -9.99 -4.52 -2.91
N ALA A 173 -10.44 -5.78 -2.98
CA ALA A 173 -11.72 -6.20 -2.43
C ALA A 173 -11.78 -6.03 -0.91
N GLY A 174 -10.80 -6.58 -0.18
CA GLY A 174 -10.71 -6.45 1.28
C GLY A 174 -10.48 -5.02 1.76
N ALA A 175 -9.89 -4.16 0.92
CA ALA A 175 -9.74 -2.73 1.21
C ALA A 175 -11.00 -1.90 0.89
N GLY A 176 -12.01 -2.47 0.23
CA GLY A 176 -13.27 -1.80 -0.13
C GLY A 176 -13.21 -0.98 -1.43
N HIS A 177 -12.24 -1.25 -2.31
CA HIS A 177 -12.06 -0.49 -3.56
C HIS A 177 -12.75 -1.17 -4.74
N LEU A 178 -14.09 -1.11 -4.77
CA LEU A 178 -14.94 -1.81 -5.76
C LEU A 178 -14.54 -1.54 -7.20
N GLU A 179 -14.27 -0.29 -7.55
CA GLU A 179 -13.92 0.09 -8.92
C GLU A 179 -12.58 -0.48 -9.37
N VAL A 180 -11.60 -0.58 -8.45
CA VAL A 180 -10.33 -1.25 -8.72
C VAL A 180 -10.54 -2.75 -8.90
N THR A 181 -11.37 -3.38 -8.06
CA THR A 181 -11.71 -4.80 -8.13
C THR A 181 -12.39 -5.13 -9.47
N LYS A 182 -13.44 -4.39 -9.87
CA LYS A 182 -14.12 -4.56 -11.16
C LYS A 182 -13.15 -4.43 -12.33
N TRP A 183 -12.32 -3.41 -12.29
CA TRP A 183 -11.40 -3.15 -13.40
C TRP A 183 -10.37 -4.27 -13.58
N ILE A 184 -9.80 -4.80 -12.48
CA ILE A 184 -8.87 -5.93 -12.52
C ILE A 184 -9.56 -7.21 -13.01
N TRP A 185 -10.81 -7.44 -12.57
CA TRP A 185 -11.60 -8.58 -13.02
C TRP A 185 -11.82 -8.57 -14.54
N GLU A 186 -12.14 -7.40 -15.11
CA GLU A 186 -12.43 -7.23 -16.53
C GLU A 186 -11.18 -7.24 -17.43
N HIS A 187 -10.06 -6.67 -16.97
CA HIS A 187 -8.91 -6.36 -17.84
C HIS A 187 -7.63 -7.10 -17.46
N GLY A 188 -7.60 -7.78 -16.32
CA GLY A 188 -6.38 -8.35 -15.75
C GLY A 188 -6.41 -9.86 -15.63
N ARG A 189 -5.23 -10.45 -15.41
CA ARG A 189 -5.12 -11.78 -14.85
C ARG A 189 -5.19 -11.67 -13.34
N TYR A 190 -6.09 -12.41 -12.74
CA TYR A 190 -6.31 -12.33 -11.31
C TYR A 190 -6.27 -13.70 -10.63
N ARG A 191 -6.04 -13.66 -9.33
CA ARG A 191 -6.42 -14.71 -8.40
C ARG A 191 -7.26 -14.08 -7.31
N CYS A 192 -8.27 -14.80 -6.82
CA CYS A 192 -9.00 -14.41 -5.62
C CYS A 192 -8.64 -15.40 -4.52
N ARG A 193 -8.16 -14.90 -3.38
CA ARG A 193 -7.96 -15.73 -2.18
C ARG A 193 -9.27 -15.94 -1.44
N SER A 194 -9.40 -17.06 -0.74
CA SER A 194 -10.63 -17.48 -0.06
C SER A 194 -11.10 -16.51 1.04
N ASN A 195 -10.21 -15.66 1.57
CA ASN A 195 -10.53 -14.73 2.65
C ASN A 195 -11.06 -13.36 2.17
N ALA A 196 -11.16 -13.12 0.86
CA ALA A 196 -11.66 -11.83 0.34
C ALA A 196 -13.07 -11.52 0.85
N ALA A 197 -13.96 -12.51 0.81
CA ALA A 197 -15.34 -12.37 1.28
C ALA A 197 -15.42 -12.11 2.79
N ASP A 198 -14.56 -12.75 3.59
CA ASP A 198 -14.53 -12.54 5.03
C ASP A 198 -14.15 -11.09 5.39
N GLU A 199 -13.14 -10.53 4.73
CA GLU A 199 -12.74 -9.13 4.95
C GLU A 199 -13.81 -8.13 4.49
N VAL A 200 -14.48 -8.42 3.37
CA VAL A 200 -15.61 -7.62 2.88
C VAL A 200 -16.78 -7.67 3.87
N ALA A 201 -17.06 -8.84 4.44
CA ALA A 201 -18.14 -9.02 5.41
C ALA A 201 -17.84 -8.30 6.74
N LYS A 202 -16.61 -8.37 7.24
CA LYS A 202 -16.18 -7.61 8.43
C LYS A 202 -16.31 -6.09 8.26
N ARG A 203 -16.25 -5.61 7.02
CA ARG A 203 -16.44 -4.18 6.70
C ARG A 203 -17.90 -3.80 6.49
N GLY A 204 -18.80 -4.76 6.35
CA GLY A 204 -20.19 -4.50 6.01
C GLY A 204 -20.38 -3.97 4.58
N ASP A 205 -19.43 -4.20 3.66
CA ASP A 205 -19.49 -3.70 2.28
C ASP A 205 -20.36 -4.62 1.41
N LEU A 206 -21.67 -4.32 1.39
CA LEU A 206 -22.69 -5.11 0.68
C LEU A 206 -22.47 -5.13 -0.83
N GLU A 207 -22.08 -4.00 -1.44
CA GLU A 207 -21.92 -3.89 -2.89
C GLU A 207 -20.71 -4.69 -3.38
N MET A 208 -19.60 -4.68 -2.64
CA MET A 208 -18.49 -5.57 -2.90
C MET A 208 -18.87 -7.05 -2.69
N MET A 209 -19.66 -7.36 -1.66
CA MET A 209 -20.11 -8.74 -1.42
C MET A 209 -20.99 -9.26 -2.56
N LYS A 210 -21.94 -8.44 -3.04
CA LYS A 210 -22.75 -8.74 -4.24
C LYS A 210 -21.86 -8.99 -5.45
N PHE A 211 -20.83 -8.17 -5.65
CA PHE A 211 -19.88 -8.35 -6.74
C PHE A 211 -19.12 -9.69 -6.64
N LEU A 212 -18.61 -10.03 -5.46
CA LEU A 212 -17.86 -11.27 -5.24
C LEU A 212 -18.74 -12.51 -5.42
N VAL A 213 -19.96 -12.51 -4.86
CA VAL A 213 -20.91 -13.62 -5.00
C VAL A 213 -21.41 -13.73 -6.45
N GLY A 214 -21.76 -12.61 -7.09
CA GLY A 214 -22.26 -12.59 -8.46
C GLY A 214 -21.28 -13.10 -9.52
N HIS A 215 -19.98 -13.07 -9.23
CA HIS A 215 -18.92 -13.58 -10.10
C HIS A 215 -18.32 -14.92 -9.63
N SER A 216 -18.96 -15.60 -8.66
CA SER A 216 -18.47 -16.85 -8.06
C SER A 216 -17.02 -16.76 -7.56
N LEU A 217 -16.62 -15.59 -7.07
CA LEU A 217 -15.29 -15.29 -6.53
C LEU A 217 -15.13 -15.71 -5.07
N VAL A 218 -16.23 -16.10 -4.45
CA VAL A 218 -16.25 -16.75 -3.14
C VAL A 218 -15.94 -18.22 -3.38
N LYS A 219 -14.72 -18.66 -3.02
CA LYS A 219 -14.35 -20.07 -3.21
C LYS A 219 -15.19 -20.94 -2.28
N ASP A 220 -16.04 -21.76 -2.88
CA ASP A 220 -16.57 -22.96 -2.26
C ASP A 220 -15.38 -23.86 -1.91
N GLY A 221 -15.25 -24.26 -0.65
CA GLY A 221 -14.38 -25.35 -0.23
C GLY A 221 -14.93 -26.71 -0.68
N SER A 222 -15.52 -26.78 -1.88
CA SER A 222 -16.10 -27.98 -2.47
C SER A 222 -14.99 -28.87 -3.01
N SER A 223 -15.08 -30.14 -2.66
CA SER A 223 -14.31 -31.19 -3.31
C SER A 223 -14.75 -31.30 -4.77
N ALA A 224 -13.93 -31.88 -5.64
CA ALA A 224 -14.28 -32.15 -7.04
C ALA A 224 -15.58 -32.97 -7.22
N LEU A 225 -16.09 -33.61 -6.16
CA LEU A 225 -17.36 -34.35 -6.12
C LEU A 225 -18.60 -33.45 -6.02
N ASP A 226 -18.51 -32.27 -5.38
CA ASP A 226 -19.67 -31.38 -5.19
C ASP A 226 -20.01 -30.61 -6.48
N LEU A 227 -19.01 -30.35 -7.33
CA LEU A 227 -19.17 -29.82 -8.69
C LEU A 227 -19.94 -30.76 -9.62
N ALA A 228 -19.85 -32.08 -9.40
CA ALA A 228 -20.60 -33.07 -10.17
C ALA A 228 -22.08 -33.18 -9.75
N ALA A 229 -22.41 -32.72 -8.53
CA ALA A 229 -23.76 -32.78 -7.97
C ALA A 229 -24.57 -31.47 -8.18
N GLY A 230 -24.01 -30.45 -8.83
CA GLY A 230 -24.67 -29.16 -9.05
C GLY A 230 -24.94 -28.38 -7.75
N ARG A 231 -24.23 -28.68 -6.66
CA ARG A 231 -24.41 -28.03 -5.36
C ARG A 231 -23.29 -27.00 -5.15
N SER A 232 -23.59 -25.72 -5.40
CA SER A 232 -22.75 -24.58 -5.00
C SER A 232 -23.00 -24.26 -3.52
N THR A 233 -22.46 -25.07 -2.62
CA THR A 233 -22.51 -24.76 -1.18
C THR A 233 -21.38 -23.81 -0.84
N LEU A 234 -21.73 -22.53 -0.66
CA LEU A 234 -20.87 -21.55 -0.01
C LEU A 234 -20.47 -22.14 1.34
N LYS A 235 -19.20 -22.54 1.49
CA LYS A 235 -18.57 -22.84 2.80
C LYS A 235 -18.01 -21.58 3.47
N CYS A 236 -18.23 -20.42 2.86
CA CYS A 236 -17.89 -19.10 3.38
C CYS A 236 -18.92 -18.45 4.35
N PRO A 237 -20.13 -18.99 4.63
CA PRO A 237 -21.12 -18.22 5.37
C PRO A 237 -20.76 -18.07 6.82
N THR A 238 -20.08 -19.01 7.48
CA THR A 238 -19.86 -18.89 8.93
C THR A 238 -19.03 -17.66 9.29
N HIS A 239 -17.95 -17.38 8.53
CA HIS A 239 -17.07 -16.24 8.80
C HIS A 239 -17.65 -14.92 8.26
N ALA A 240 -18.29 -14.96 7.09
CA ALA A 240 -19.04 -13.81 6.56
C ALA A 240 -20.23 -13.43 7.46
N LEU A 241 -20.95 -14.41 8.01
CA LEU A 241 -22.01 -14.22 9.01
C LEU A 241 -21.45 -13.56 10.26
N ILE A 242 -20.34 -14.07 10.82
CA ILE A 242 -19.69 -13.44 11.99
C ILE A 242 -19.40 -11.96 11.71
N GLY A 243 -18.89 -11.64 10.52
CA GLY A 243 -18.65 -10.25 10.10
C GLY A 243 -19.93 -9.41 10.03
N ALA A 244 -20.98 -9.93 9.40
CA ALA A 244 -22.28 -9.26 9.31
C ALA A 244 -22.90 -8.99 10.70
N PHE A 245 -22.82 -9.96 11.61
CA PHE A 245 -23.31 -9.82 12.99
C PHE A 245 -22.47 -8.86 13.83
N ALA A 246 -21.15 -8.88 13.67
CA ALA A 246 -20.24 -7.97 14.36
C ALA A 246 -20.43 -6.51 13.91
N THR A 247 -20.78 -6.30 12.64
CA THR A 247 -21.06 -4.96 12.08
C THR A 247 -22.50 -4.51 12.26
N GLY A 248 -23.42 -5.42 12.62
CA GLY A 248 -24.86 -5.13 12.70
C GLY A 248 -25.50 -4.87 11.34
N ASN A 249 -24.89 -5.32 10.24
CA ASN A 249 -25.42 -5.09 8.91
C ASN A 249 -26.49 -6.14 8.56
N PHE A 250 -27.74 -5.80 8.86
CA PHE A 250 -28.90 -6.66 8.60
C PHE A 250 -29.11 -6.96 7.10
N GLU A 251 -28.86 -5.99 6.22
CA GLU A 251 -28.99 -6.18 4.77
C GLU A 251 -27.97 -7.20 4.23
N MET A 252 -26.74 -7.16 4.76
CA MET A 252 -25.72 -8.16 4.44
C MET A 252 -26.13 -9.55 4.91
N PHE A 253 -26.73 -9.66 6.10
CA PHE A 253 -27.27 -10.92 6.58
C PHE A 253 -28.39 -11.45 5.66
N GLN A 254 -29.36 -10.61 5.26
CA GLN A 254 -30.42 -10.99 4.34
C GLN A 254 -29.86 -11.46 2.98
N PHE A 255 -28.87 -10.75 2.45
CA PHE A 255 -28.21 -11.13 1.20
C PHE A 255 -27.52 -12.49 1.33
N LEU A 256 -26.76 -12.71 2.41
CA LEU A 256 -26.07 -13.98 2.64
C LEU A 256 -27.06 -15.14 2.78
N ASP A 257 -28.19 -14.94 3.46
CA ASP A 257 -29.24 -15.96 3.59
C ASP A 257 -29.85 -16.38 2.25
N ILE A 258 -30.18 -15.40 1.40
CA ILE A 258 -30.67 -15.66 0.03
C ILE A 258 -29.65 -16.50 -0.75
N THR A 259 -28.36 -16.18 -0.63
CA THR A 259 -27.30 -16.88 -1.36
C THR A 259 -27.00 -18.28 -0.80
N ALA A 260 -27.26 -18.51 0.50
CA ALA A 260 -27.02 -19.78 1.17
C ALA A 260 -28.12 -20.82 0.94
N GLN A 261 -29.19 -20.49 0.20
CA GLN A 261 -30.30 -21.41 -0.15
C GLN A 261 -30.86 -22.22 1.03
N LYS A 262 -30.96 -21.61 2.22
CA LYS A 262 -31.45 -22.29 3.44
C LYS A 262 -30.61 -23.48 3.90
N ASP A 263 -29.29 -23.43 3.72
CA ASP A 263 -28.40 -24.45 4.28
C ASP A 263 -28.65 -24.62 5.80
N ARG A 264 -28.83 -25.86 6.24
CA ARG A 264 -29.12 -26.18 7.64
C ARG A 264 -27.95 -25.75 8.54
N ASP A 265 -26.73 -25.85 8.05
CA ASP A 265 -25.52 -25.45 8.79
C ASP A 265 -25.43 -23.92 8.90
N PHE A 266 -25.88 -23.20 7.87
CA PHE A 266 -26.02 -21.73 7.87
C PHE A 266 -27.00 -21.28 8.96
N LEU A 267 -28.17 -21.91 9.03
CA LEU A 267 -29.23 -21.58 9.99
C LEU A 267 -28.79 -21.79 11.45
N VAL A 268 -28.07 -22.88 11.74
CA VAL A 268 -27.54 -23.16 13.09
C VAL A 268 -26.48 -22.13 13.49
N ALA A 269 -25.58 -21.78 12.56
CA ALA A 269 -24.58 -20.75 12.78
C ALA A 269 -25.22 -19.36 13.00
N ALA A 270 -26.23 -19.00 12.19
CA ALA A 270 -26.92 -17.73 12.31
C ALA A 270 -27.64 -17.57 13.66
N LYS A 271 -28.36 -18.60 14.14
CA LYS A 271 -29.03 -18.57 15.46
C LYS A 271 -28.03 -18.44 16.61
N THR A 272 -26.93 -19.19 16.57
CA THR A 272 -25.90 -19.12 17.63
C THR A 272 -25.18 -17.78 17.66
N LEU A 273 -24.90 -17.17 16.51
CA LEU A 273 -24.25 -15.87 16.43
C LEU A 273 -25.19 -14.72 16.80
N ALA A 274 -26.44 -14.75 16.34
CA ALA A 274 -27.44 -13.74 16.69
C ALA A 274 -27.68 -13.70 18.22
N ALA A 275 -27.70 -14.86 18.88
CA ALA A 275 -27.79 -14.94 20.34
C ALA A 275 -26.52 -14.40 21.04
N ARG A 276 -25.33 -14.70 20.52
CA ARG A 276 -24.05 -14.20 21.08
C ARG A 276 -23.87 -12.69 20.94
N HIS A 277 -24.33 -12.12 19.83
CA HIS A 277 -24.19 -10.69 19.53
C HIS A 277 -25.43 -9.86 19.95
N HIS A 278 -26.41 -10.46 20.62
CA HIS A 278 -27.65 -9.80 21.06
C HIS A 278 -28.43 -9.10 19.93
N GLN A 279 -28.42 -9.68 18.73
CA GLN A 279 -29.03 -9.12 17.52
C GLN A 279 -30.52 -9.50 17.46
N THR A 280 -31.37 -8.74 18.15
CA THR A 280 -32.80 -9.01 18.31
C THR A 280 -33.55 -9.00 16.98
N GLU A 281 -33.20 -8.10 16.06
CA GLU A 281 -33.80 -8.01 14.72
C GLU A 281 -33.56 -9.28 13.90
N VAL A 282 -32.32 -9.80 13.92
CA VAL A 282 -32.00 -11.06 13.22
C VAL A 282 -32.66 -12.26 13.88
N MET A 283 -32.74 -12.29 15.21
CA MET A 283 -33.45 -13.35 15.93
C MET A 283 -34.93 -13.39 15.57
N GLN A 284 -35.59 -12.22 15.54
CA GLN A 284 -36.99 -12.09 15.15
C GLN A 284 -37.20 -12.48 13.68
N TRP A 285 -36.32 -12.03 12.80
CA TRP A 285 -36.37 -12.41 11.39
C TRP A 285 -36.16 -13.90 11.17
N LEU A 286 -35.23 -14.53 11.90
CA LEU A 286 -34.99 -15.98 11.85
C LEU A 286 -36.19 -16.77 12.38
N THR A 287 -36.87 -16.29 13.43
CA THR A 287 -38.12 -16.92 13.89
C THR A 287 -39.25 -16.77 12.89
N ASP A 288 -39.36 -15.61 12.23
CA ASP A 288 -40.45 -15.33 11.30
C ASP A 288 -40.28 -16.11 9.98
N ASN A 289 -39.06 -16.27 9.48
CA ASN A 289 -38.79 -16.90 8.17
C ASN A 289 -38.46 -18.40 8.24
N TYR A 290 -38.12 -18.94 9.41
CA TYR A 290 -37.66 -20.33 9.59
C TYR A 290 -38.35 -21.07 10.75
N SER A 291 -39.53 -20.62 11.17
CA SER A 291 -40.36 -21.24 12.22
C SER A 291 -40.77 -22.69 11.92
N GLU A 292 -40.62 -23.18 10.70
CA GLU A 292 -41.15 -24.49 10.25
C GLU A 292 -40.13 -25.63 10.06
N VAL A 293 -38.88 -25.51 10.51
CA VAL A 293 -37.96 -26.67 10.49
C VAL A 293 -38.11 -27.47 11.80
N ARG A 294 -39.15 -28.32 11.87
CA ARG A 294 -39.21 -29.47 12.79
C ARG A 294 -38.39 -30.63 12.23
#